data_AF-A0A2E8H922-F1
#
_entry.id   AF-A0A2E8H922-F1
#
_cell.length_a   1.000
_cell.length_b   1.000
_cell.length_c   1.000
_cell.angle_alpha   90.00
_cell.angle_beta   90.00
_cell.angle_gamma   90.00
#
_symmetry.space_group_name_H-M   'P 1'
#
loop_
_entity.id
_entity.type
_entity.pdbx_description
1 polymer ?
#
loop_
_entity_poly.entity_id
_entity_poly.type
_entity_poly.pdbx_seq_one_letter_code
_entity_poly.pdbx_strand_id
1 'polypeptide(L)'
;MFLDIVACEVAFREICYCASRSPNHFEFDFLSQGYHDNPIVGIQRIQERLDAVEAGRFDAILVGYGLCNNMLNGLRAPDHTPLVIPRAHDCITFFLGSQKRYSEHFLGHPGSYYYTTGWIEHRQRGGERPDRKQGAGLGMQLEYDALVEKHGEENAKYLFEVMDSWSAKYERGVFIDFDFSHDLPHREEACSQCESRGWQYQEVKGDLSLFQRWLDGDWPDEDFLHVPAGREVRPSYDEGVIHVAPAPEA
;
A
#
# COMPACT_ATOMS: atom_id res chain seq x y z
N MET A 1 -6.88 -19.22 13.95
CA MET A 1 -6.59 -19.49 12.52
C MET A 1 -5.09 -19.59 12.32
N PHE A 2 -4.66 -20.26 11.26
CA PHE A 2 -3.30 -20.16 10.74
C PHE A 2 -3.33 -19.39 9.42
N LEU A 3 -2.69 -18.22 9.40
CA LEU A 3 -2.80 -17.24 8.34
C LEU A 3 -1.45 -17.00 7.67
N ASP A 4 -1.45 -16.82 6.36
CA ASP A 4 -0.27 -16.35 5.62
C ASP A 4 -0.33 -14.82 5.49
N ILE A 5 0.80 -14.14 5.58
CA ILE A 5 0.87 -12.69 5.41
C ILE A 5 1.83 -12.35 4.28
N VAL A 6 1.31 -11.64 3.28
CA VAL A 6 2.12 -11.03 2.22
C VAL A 6 1.95 -9.51 2.32
N ALA A 7 2.99 -8.81 2.77
CA ALA A 7 2.91 -7.37 3.07
C ALA A 7 4.15 -6.61 2.60
N CYS A 8 4.04 -5.29 2.55
CA CYS A 8 5.21 -4.43 2.33
C CYS A 8 6.06 -4.36 3.61
N GLU A 9 7.38 -4.47 3.49
CA GLU A 9 8.32 -4.36 4.61
C GLU A 9 8.21 -3.04 5.40
N VAL A 10 7.66 -1.97 4.80
CA VAL A 10 7.45 -0.69 5.49
C VAL A 10 6.48 -0.77 6.67
N ALA A 11 5.68 -1.82 6.76
CA ALA A 11 4.76 -2.08 7.87
C ALA A 11 5.26 -3.20 8.79
N PHE A 12 6.53 -3.63 8.65
CA PHE A 12 7.10 -4.76 9.38
C PHE A 12 6.90 -4.64 10.89
N ARG A 13 7.26 -3.50 11.48
CA ARG A 13 7.18 -3.29 12.93
C ARG A 13 5.75 -3.33 13.43
N GLU A 14 4.85 -2.63 12.75
CA GLU A 14 3.43 -2.53 13.08
C GLU A 14 2.76 -3.91 13.00
N ILE A 15 3.04 -4.66 11.93
CA ILE A 15 2.51 -6.02 11.74
C ILE A 15 3.04 -6.95 12.81
N CYS A 16 4.36 -6.98 13.08
CA CYS A 16 4.92 -7.85 14.11
C CYS A 16 4.42 -7.48 15.52
N TYR A 17 4.28 -6.18 15.81
CA TYR A 17 3.75 -5.70 17.09
C TYR A 17 2.30 -6.15 17.30
N CYS A 18 1.43 -6.03 16.29
CA CYS A 18 0.05 -6.53 16.35
C CYS A 18 -0.03 -8.06 16.36
N ALA A 19 0.77 -8.75 15.56
CA ALA A 19 0.78 -10.22 15.50
C ALA A 19 1.16 -10.85 16.84
N SER A 20 2.11 -10.25 17.59
CA SER A 20 2.49 -10.72 18.93
C SER A 20 1.36 -10.73 19.97
N ARG A 21 0.26 -10.01 19.69
CA ARG A 21 -0.90 -9.82 20.58
C ARG A 21 -2.18 -10.44 20.00
N SER A 22 -2.09 -11.05 18.82
CA SER A 22 -3.23 -11.65 18.14
C SER A 22 -3.50 -13.08 18.64
N PRO A 23 -4.75 -13.58 18.62
CA PRO A 23 -5.06 -14.97 18.92
C PRO A 23 -4.69 -15.95 17.79
N ASN A 24 -4.28 -15.45 16.61
CA ASN A 24 -3.97 -16.26 15.44
C ASN A 24 -2.47 -16.57 15.31
N HIS A 25 -2.14 -17.57 14.49
CA HIS A 25 -0.77 -17.91 14.11
C HIS A 25 -0.49 -17.43 12.69
N PHE A 26 0.77 -17.11 12.40
CA PHE A 26 1.15 -16.48 11.14
C PHE A 26 2.43 -17.06 10.56
N GLU A 27 2.47 -17.12 9.24
CA GLU A 27 3.72 -17.04 8.46
C GLU A 27 3.79 -15.67 7.79
N PHE A 28 5.01 -15.15 7.63
CA PHE A 28 5.24 -13.79 7.16
C PHE A 28 6.17 -13.76 5.96
N ASP A 29 5.72 -13.06 4.92
CA ASP A 29 6.53 -12.67 3.78
C ASP A 29 6.41 -11.17 3.55
N PHE A 30 7.50 -10.48 3.86
CA PHE A 30 7.65 -9.06 3.62
C PHE A 30 8.39 -8.85 2.30
N LEU A 31 7.75 -8.17 1.36
CA LEU A 31 8.37 -7.80 0.10
C LEU A 31 8.93 -6.38 0.18
N SER A 32 9.97 -6.14 -0.63
CA SER A 32 10.68 -4.86 -0.69
C SER A 32 9.75 -3.68 -1.00
N GLN A 33 9.98 -2.56 -0.32
CA GLN A 33 9.28 -1.31 -0.62
C GLN A 33 9.56 -0.80 -2.04
N GLY A 34 10.69 -1.20 -2.64
CA GLY A 34 11.06 -0.81 -4.00
C GLY A 34 10.08 -1.26 -5.08
N TYR A 35 9.23 -2.26 -4.80
CA TYR A 35 8.18 -2.66 -5.73
C TYR A 35 7.13 -1.57 -5.99
N HIS A 36 7.01 -0.56 -5.11
CA HIS A 36 6.17 0.62 -5.35
C HIS A 36 6.69 1.51 -6.49
N ASP A 37 7.98 1.39 -6.87
CA ASP A 37 8.54 2.11 -8.02
C ASP A 37 8.13 1.49 -9.37
N ASN A 38 7.69 0.23 -9.36
CA ASN A 38 7.22 -0.49 -10.53
C ASN A 38 6.05 -1.42 -10.17
N PRO A 39 4.80 -0.92 -10.25
CA PRO A 39 3.61 -1.71 -9.93
C PRO A 39 3.46 -2.99 -10.77
N ILE A 40 3.97 -3.03 -12.01
CA ILE A 40 3.90 -4.22 -12.88
C ILE A 40 4.76 -5.35 -12.32
N VAL A 41 5.99 -5.04 -11.89
CA VAL A 41 6.85 -6.03 -11.23
C VAL A 41 6.30 -6.35 -9.83
N GLY A 42 5.83 -5.34 -9.10
CA GLY A 42 5.27 -5.51 -7.76
C GLY A 42 4.12 -6.51 -7.73
N ILE A 43 3.13 -6.37 -8.60
CA ILE A 43 2.00 -7.31 -8.67
C ILE A 43 2.46 -8.73 -9.04
N GLN A 44 3.42 -8.88 -9.95
CA GLN A 44 3.97 -10.19 -10.32
C GLN A 44 4.62 -10.87 -9.13
N ARG A 45 5.41 -10.14 -8.34
CA ARG A 45 6.09 -10.69 -7.15
C ARG A 45 5.12 -11.03 -6.02
N ILE A 46 4.04 -10.25 -5.86
CA ILE A 46 2.95 -10.60 -4.95
C ILE A 46 2.26 -11.88 -5.44
N GLN A 47 1.88 -11.94 -6.72
CA GLN A 47 1.19 -13.09 -7.31
C GLN A 47 2.04 -14.38 -7.20
N GLU A 48 3.32 -14.33 -7.54
CA GLU A 48 4.24 -15.47 -7.40
C GLU A 48 4.27 -15.99 -5.96
N ARG A 49 4.25 -15.10 -4.96
CA ARG A 49 4.22 -15.52 -3.55
C ARG A 49 2.87 -16.13 -3.18
N LEU A 50 1.75 -15.63 -3.71
CA LEU A 50 0.43 -16.24 -3.51
C LEU A 50 0.34 -17.63 -4.16
N ASP A 51 0.85 -17.77 -5.39
CA ASP A 51 0.82 -19.01 -6.16
C ASP A 51 1.69 -20.11 -5.52
N ALA A 52 2.71 -19.73 -4.75
CA ALA A 52 3.57 -20.65 -4.01
C ALA A 52 2.92 -21.22 -2.72
N VAL A 53 1.74 -20.72 -2.32
CA VAL A 53 1.04 -21.19 -1.11
C VAL A 53 0.51 -22.61 -1.31
N GLU A 54 0.92 -23.52 -0.43
CA GLU A 54 0.45 -24.91 -0.43
C GLU A 54 -1.04 -25.02 -0.09
N ALA A 55 -1.75 -25.86 -0.84
CA ALA A 55 -3.17 -26.08 -0.65
C ALA A 55 -3.51 -26.67 0.73
N GLY A 56 -4.49 -26.06 1.40
CA GLY A 56 -4.96 -26.49 2.72
C GLY A 56 -4.06 -26.12 3.90
N ARG A 57 -2.98 -25.36 3.68
CA ARG A 57 -2.05 -24.95 4.75
C ARG A 57 -2.58 -23.81 5.61
N PHE A 58 -3.24 -22.84 5.00
CA PHE A 58 -3.72 -21.62 5.68
C PHE A 58 -5.22 -21.44 5.50
N ASP A 59 -5.85 -20.85 6.52
CA ASP A 59 -7.28 -20.51 6.50
C ASP A 59 -7.56 -19.35 5.54
N ALA A 60 -6.64 -18.38 5.45
CA ALA A 60 -6.66 -17.26 4.51
C ALA A 60 -5.25 -16.68 4.32
N ILE A 61 -5.05 -15.94 3.22
CA ILE A 61 -3.86 -15.12 3.00
C ILE A 61 -4.23 -13.65 3.19
N LEU A 62 -3.49 -12.97 4.06
CA LEU A 62 -3.65 -11.57 4.36
C LEU A 62 -2.72 -10.74 3.47
N VAL A 63 -3.29 -9.87 2.62
CA VAL A 63 -2.52 -9.01 1.72
C VAL A 63 -2.38 -7.60 2.29
N GLY A 64 -1.20 -7.29 2.84
CA GLY A 64 -0.88 -6.04 3.53
C GLY A 64 -0.46 -4.91 2.58
N TYR A 65 -1.29 -4.64 1.58
CA TYR A 65 -1.06 -3.62 0.56
C TYR A 65 -2.33 -2.81 0.32
N GLY A 66 -2.17 -1.49 0.16
CA GLY A 66 -3.23 -0.66 -0.41
C GLY A 66 -3.18 -0.70 -1.93
N LEU A 67 -4.09 0.02 -2.58
CA LEU A 67 -4.13 0.12 -4.04
C LEU A 67 -2.82 0.70 -4.60
N CYS A 68 -2.13 1.60 -3.88
CA CYS A 68 -0.75 2.06 -4.09
C CYS A 68 -0.31 2.07 -5.56
N ASN A 69 -0.71 3.07 -6.35
CA ASN A 69 -0.47 3.14 -7.79
C ASN A 69 -1.07 1.96 -8.59
N ASN A 70 -2.28 1.52 -8.22
CA ASN A 70 -3.01 0.41 -8.83
C ASN A 70 -2.28 -0.96 -8.79
N MET A 71 -1.36 -1.17 -7.86
CA MET A 71 -0.56 -2.39 -7.75
C MET A 71 -1.39 -3.66 -7.48
N LEU A 72 -2.61 -3.53 -6.93
CA LEU A 72 -3.50 -4.69 -6.69
C LEU A 72 -4.43 -5.01 -7.86
N ASN A 73 -4.45 -4.20 -8.92
CA ASN A 73 -5.34 -4.42 -10.07
C ASN A 73 -4.95 -5.68 -10.84
N GLY A 74 -5.81 -6.69 -10.81
CA GLY A 74 -5.57 -7.98 -11.45
C GLY A 74 -4.93 -9.03 -10.53
N LEU A 75 -4.77 -8.73 -9.23
CA LEU A 75 -4.25 -9.71 -8.27
C LEU A 75 -5.28 -10.83 -8.10
N ARG A 76 -4.87 -12.09 -8.24
CA ARG A 76 -5.77 -13.24 -8.18
C ARG A 76 -5.48 -14.10 -6.95
N ALA A 77 -6.55 -14.43 -6.22
CA ALA A 77 -6.49 -15.40 -5.14
C ALA A 77 -6.10 -16.79 -5.70
N PRO A 78 -5.25 -17.56 -5.00
CA PRO A 78 -5.04 -18.97 -5.33
C PRO A 78 -6.36 -19.73 -5.40
N ASP A 79 -6.43 -20.81 -6.18
CA ASP A 79 -7.68 -21.56 -6.41
C ASP A 79 -8.20 -22.29 -5.16
N HIS A 80 -7.40 -22.34 -4.09
CA HIS A 80 -7.67 -23.08 -2.86
C HIS A 80 -7.68 -22.23 -1.58
N THR A 81 -7.25 -20.96 -1.62
CA THR A 81 -7.15 -20.13 -0.43
C THR A 81 -7.68 -18.72 -0.70
N PRO A 82 -8.61 -18.20 0.14
CA PRO A 82 -9.13 -16.85 -0.01
C PRO A 82 -8.10 -15.79 0.41
N LEU A 83 -8.27 -14.57 -0.10
CA LEU A 83 -7.51 -13.39 0.35
C LEU A 83 -8.37 -12.50 1.24
N VAL A 84 -7.72 -11.82 2.19
CA VAL A 84 -8.31 -10.71 2.95
C VAL A 84 -7.41 -9.49 2.82
N ILE A 85 -7.97 -8.41 2.26
CA ILE A 85 -7.23 -7.21 1.89
C ILE A 85 -7.91 -6.00 2.53
N PRO A 86 -7.22 -5.16 3.32
CA PRO A 86 -7.85 -3.96 3.82
C PRO A 86 -8.12 -2.95 2.69
N ARG A 87 -9.29 -2.33 2.70
CA ARG A 87 -9.74 -1.35 1.71
C ARG A 87 -9.00 -0.03 1.92
N ALA A 88 -7.94 0.18 1.15
CA ALA A 88 -7.11 1.36 1.29
C ALA A 88 -6.53 1.83 -0.04
N HIS A 89 -6.56 3.14 -0.30
CA HIS A 89 -5.87 3.71 -1.46
C HIS A 89 -4.36 3.56 -1.36
N ASP A 90 -3.81 3.68 -0.15
CA ASP A 90 -2.39 3.44 0.12
C ASP A 90 -2.17 3.00 1.58
N CYS A 91 -0.93 2.68 1.92
CA CYS A 91 -0.58 2.16 3.24
C CYS A 91 -0.76 3.16 4.39
N ILE A 92 -0.87 4.48 4.14
CA ILE A 92 -1.09 5.49 5.19
C ILE A 92 -2.42 5.26 5.90
N THR A 93 -3.43 4.76 5.19
CA THR A 93 -4.70 4.30 5.79
C THR A 93 -4.46 3.27 6.91
N PHE A 94 -3.54 2.33 6.71
CA PHE A 94 -3.23 1.31 7.73
C PHE A 94 -2.63 1.93 8.98
N PHE A 95 -1.68 2.85 8.80
CA PHE A 95 -1.00 3.52 9.90
C PHE A 95 -1.88 4.53 10.65
N LEU A 96 -2.94 5.04 10.02
CA LEU A 96 -3.94 5.92 10.64
C LEU A 96 -5.19 5.17 11.13
N GLY A 97 -5.27 3.85 10.91
CA GLY A 97 -6.36 3.00 11.41
C GLY A 97 -7.71 3.16 10.72
N SER A 98 -7.87 4.09 9.79
CA SER A 98 -9.16 4.35 9.13
C SER A 98 -9.00 5.14 7.83
N GLN A 99 -9.77 4.73 6.80
CA GLN A 99 -9.88 5.48 5.55
C GLN A 99 -10.44 6.88 5.80
N LYS A 100 -11.44 7.03 6.68
CA LYS A 100 -12.03 8.32 7.04
C LYS A 100 -10.99 9.26 7.62
N ARG A 101 -10.20 8.77 8.59
CA ARG A 101 -9.15 9.57 9.23
C ARG A 101 -8.07 9.97 8.22
N TYR A 102 -7.67 9.06 7.33
CA TYR A 102 -6.74 9.40 6.26
C TYR A 102 -7.29 10.50 5.34
N SER A 103 -8.54 10.37 4.89
CA SER A 103 -9.21 11.38 4.06
C SER A 103 -9.28 12.75 4.74
N GLU A 104 -9.58 12.81 6.04
CA GLU A 104 -9.59 14.06 6.82
C GLU A 104 -8.20 14.74 6.84
N HIS A 105 -7.13 13.96 7.03
CA HIS A 105 -5.76 14.48 7.00
C HIS A 105 -5.34 14.95 5.61
N PHE A 106 -5.68 14.17 4.57
CA PHE A 106 -5.32 14.44 3.18
C PHE A 106 -6.06 15.66 2.61
N LEU A 107 -7.40 15.71 2.74
CA LEU A 107 -8.22 16.81 2.21
C LEU A 107 -7.90 18.15 2.84
N GLY A 108 -7.54 18.17 4.13
CA GLY A 108 -7.11 19.40 4.79
C GLY A 108 -5.75 19.91 4.29
N HIS A 109 -4.91 19.04 3.72
CA HIS A 109 -3.49 19.34 3.49
C HIS A 109 -2.83 18.46 2.39
N PRO A 110 -3.16 18.68 1.11
CA PRO A 110 -2.71 17.83 0.00
C PRO A 110 -1.18 17.84 -0.24
N GLY A 111 -0.43 18.80 0.32
CA GLY A 111 1.04 18.92 0.22
C GLY A 111 1.84 18.16 1.28
N SER A 112 1.33 17.01 1.75
CA SER A 112 1.93 16.25 2.87
C SER A 112 2.74 15.04 2.40
N TYR A 113 3.98 14.97 2.85
CA TYR A 113 4.82 13.78 2.75
C TYR A 113 4.77 12.99 4.06
N TYR A 114 4.27 11.76 4.04
CA TYR A 114 4.15 10.95 5.25
C TYR A 114 5.41 10.13 5.51
N TYR A 115 5.86 10.12 6.76
CA TYR A 115 6.94 9.29 7.27
C TYR A 115 6.37 8.26 8.25
N THR A 116 6.73 7.01 8.07
CA THR A 116 6.50 5.91 9.01
C THR A 116 7.84 5.34 9.45
N THR A 117 7.84 4.50 10.50
CA THR A 117 9.04 3.84 11.01
C THR A 117 9.72 3.03 9.89
N GLY A 118 8.99 2.10 9.27
CA GLY A 118 9.53 1.27 8.19
C GLY A 118 9.92 2.05 6.93
N TRP A 119 9.24 3.17 6.61
CA TRP A 119 9.66 4.05 5.51
C TRP A 119 11.07 4.63 5.74
N ILE A 120 11.38 4.96 7.00
CA ILE A 120 12.69 5.49 7.39
C ILE A 120 13.75 4.39 7.46
N GLU A 121 13.39 3.17 7.85
CA GLU A 121 14.31 2.05 8.03
C GLU A 121 14.72 1.41 6.70
N HIS A 122 13.77 1.19 5.78
CA HIS A 122 14.01 0.44 4.55
C HIS A 122 14.61 1.28 3.41
N ARG A 123 15.44 2.29 3.72
CA ARG A 123 15.95 3.31 2.77
C ARG A 123 16.53 2.76 1.49
N GLN A 124 17.20 1.63 1.60
CA GLN A 124 17.69 0.90 0.45
C GLN A 124 16.48 0.23 -0.19
N ARG A 125 15.72 1.00 -1.01
CA ARG A 125 14.55 0.54 -1.78
C ARG A 125 14.96 -0.66 -2.62
N GLY A 126 14.89 -1.87 -2.04
CA GLY A 126 15.44 -3.08 -2.61
C GLY A 126 14.54 -3.64 -3.72
N GLY A 127 14.69 -4.92 -4.01
CA GLY A 127 13.88 -5.58 -5.03
C GLY A 127 14.36 -5.29 -6.44
N GLU A 128 13.71 -5.96 -7.39
CA GLU A 128 14.10 -5.87 -8.79
C GLU A 128 13.79 -4.50 -9.36
N ARG A 129 14.82 -3.87 -9.89
CA ARG A 129 14.71 -2.61 -10.60
C ARG A 129 14.88 -2.90 -12.08
N PRO A 130 13.81 -3.02 -12.86
CA PRO A 130 13.97 -2.98 -14.31
C PRO A 130 14.56 -1.62 -14.69
N ASP A 131 15.33 -1.58 -15.78
CA ASP A 131 15.92 -0.35 -16.29
C ASP A 131 14.84 0.71 -16.45
N ARG A 132 14.92 1.77 -15.64
CA ARG A 132 14.06 2.95 -15.79
C ARG A 132 14.38 3.56 -17.14
N LYS A 133 13.47 3.45 -18.11
CA LYS A 133 13.41 4.47 -19.18
C LYS A 133 13.18 5.80 -18.46
N GLN A 134 14.13 6.72 -18.54
CA GLN A 134 14.06 8.02 -17.87
C GLN A 134 12.70 8.68 -18.15
N GLY A 135 11.97 9.07 -17.10
CA GLY A 135 10.81 9.95 -17.24
C GLY A 135 9.57 9.66 -16.38
N ALA A 136 9.32 8.43 -15.95
CA ALA A 136 8.15 8.17 -15.08
C ALA A 136 8.32 6.85 -14.32
N GLY A 137 7.78 6.74 -13.11
CA GLY A 137 7.50 5.42 -12.54
C GLY A 137 6.61 4.66 -13.53
N LEU A 138 6.85 3.37 -13.74
CA LEU A 138 6.24 2.61 -14.86
C LEU A 138 4.71 2.75 -14.94
N GLY A 139 4.04 2.95 -13.79
CA GLY A 139 2.60 3.24 -13.72
C GLY A 139 2.20 4.58 -14.37
N MET A 140 3.00 5.63 -14.16
CA MET A 140 2.80 6.94 -14.82
C MET A 140 3.12 6.90 -16.32
N GLN A 141 4.01 5.98 -16.76
CA GLN A 141 4.31 5.76 -18.17
C GLN A 141 3.15 5.05 -18.90
N LEU A 142 2.53 4.04 -18.27
CA LEU A 142 1.33 3.40 -18.80
C LEU A 142 0.14 4.36 -18.85
N GLU A 143 -0.02 5.22 -17.85
CA GLU A 143 -1.02 6.30 -17.86
C GLU A 143 -0.74 7.30 -18.98
N TYR A 144 0.53 7.67 -19.22
CA TYR A 144 0.92 8.53 -20.32
C TYR A 144 0.61 7.91 -21.69
N ASP A 145 0.99 6.65 -21.93
CA ASP A 145 0.73 5.96 -23.20
C ASP A 145 -0.78 5.83 -23.47
N ALA A 146 -1.58 5.54 -22.44
CA ALA A 146 -3.04 5.53 -22.55
C ALA A 146 -3.63 6.93 -22.81
N LEU A 147 -3.05 7.98 -22.22
CA LEU A 147 -3.43 9.37 -22.49
C LEU A 147 -3.05 9.77 -23.92
N VAL A 148 -1.90 9.33 -24.44
CA VAL A 148 -1.47 9.56 -25.83
C VAL A 148 -2.43 8.91 -26.81
N GLU A 149 -2.79 7.64 -26.57
CA GLU A 149 -3.73 6.90 -27.42
C GLU A 149 -5.11 7.58 -27.47
N LYS A 150 -5.59 8.08 -26.32
CA LYS A 150 -6.93 8.67 -26.20
C LYS A 150 -7.00 10.15 -26.58
N HIS A 151 -5.96 10.93 -26.35
CA HIS A 151 -5.99 12.39 -26.45
C HIS A 151 -4.97 12.98 -27.44
N GLY A 152 -4.06 12.16 -27.98
CA GLY A 152 -2.95 12.60 -28.82
C GLY A 152 -1.76 13.13 -28.00
N GLU A 153 -0.56 13.07 -28.58
CA GLU A 153 0.72 13.29 -27.87
C GLU A 153 0.83 14.67 -27.20
N GLU A 154 0.41 15.75 -27.87
CA GLU A 154 0.48 17.10 -27.29
C GLU A 154 -0.50 17.30 -26.12
N ASN A 155 -1.72 16.78 -26.21
CA ASN A 155 -2.68 16.84 -25.11
C ASN A 155 -2.28 15.92 -23.96
N ALA A 156 -1.74 14.74 -24.26
CA ALA A 156 -1.22 13.84 -23.25
C ALA A 156 -0.05 14.48 -22.50
N LYS A 157 0.84 15.18 -23.21
CA LYS A 157 1.94 15.94 -22.60
C LYS A 157 1.43 17.08 -21.72
N TYR A 158 0.43 17.84 -22.18
CA TYR A 158 -0.20 18.88 -21.37
C TYR A 158 -0.91 18.30 -20.13
N LEU A 159 -1.70 17.24 -20.29
CA LEU A 159 -2.39 16.56 -19.19
C LEU A 159 -1.40 15.97 -18.19
N PHE A 160 -0.30 15.40 -18.68
CA PHE A 160 0.78 14.87 -17.87
C PHE A 160 1.53 15.99 -17.13
N GLU A 161 1.86 17.10 -17.79
CA GLU A 161 2.46 18.28 -17.14
C GLU A 161 1.50 18.93 -16.12
N VAL A 162 0.18 18.91 -16.37
CA VAL A 162 -0.82 19.34 -15.40
C VAL A 162 -0.90 18.35 -14.23
N MET A 163 -0.90 17.05 -14.47
CA MET A 163 -0.89 16.02 -13.42
C MET A 163 0.41 16.01 -12.60
N ASP A 164 1.55 16.24 -13.25
CA ASP A 164 2.88 16.37 -12.63
C ASP A 164 3.03 17.69 -11.89
N SER A 165 2.41 18.79 -12.36
CA SER A 165 2.32 20.04 -11.58
C SER A 165 1.32 19.96 -10.42
N TRP A 166 0.36 19.03 -10.48
CA TRP A 166 -0.52 18.64 -9.36
C TRP A 166 0.13 17.60 -8.43
N SER A 167 1.19 16.93 -8.88
CA SER A 167 2.05 16.14 -8.00
C SER A 167 2.66 17.12 -7.01
N ALA A 168 2.16 17.05 -5.78
CA ALA A 168 2.27 18.14 -4.82
C ALA A 168 3.73 18.53 -4.62
N LYS A 169 4.04 19.82 -4.78
CA LYS A 169 5.21 20.38 -4.10
C LYS A 169 4.95 20.15 -2.62
N TYR A 170 5.59 19.14 -2.05
CA TYR A 170 5.49 18.90 -0.63
C TYR A 170 5.98 20.16 0.09
N GLU A 171 5.16 20.63 1.02
CA GLU A 171 5.48 21.77 1.89
C GLU A 171 5.58 21.33 3.34
N ARG A 172 5.12 20.11 3.63
CA ARG A 172 5.02 19.54 4.97
C ARG A 172 5.42 18.06 4.96
N GLY A 173 6.20 17.67 5.96
CA GLY A 173 6.40 16.27 6.32
C GLY A 173 5.64 15.92 7.60
N VAL A 174 4.95 14.79 7.57
CA VAL A 174 4.12 14.29 8.67
C VAL A 174 4.68 12.97 9.16
N PHE A 175 5.20 12.92 10.38
CA PHE A 175 5.62 11.66 11.02
C PHE A 175 4.45 11.01 11.73
N ILE A 176 4.17 9.74 11.41
CA ILE A 176 3.15 8.94 12.07
C ILE A 176 3.78 8.22 13.26
N ASP A 177 3.42 8.67 14.45
CA ASP A 177 4.05 8.29 15.71
C ASP A 177 3.34 7.12 16.41
N PHE A 178 4.09 6.10 16.79
CA PHE A 178 3.61 4.96 17.58
C PHE A 178 4.43 4.79 18.87
N ASP A 179 3.74 4.55 20.00
CA ASP A 179 4.38 4.42 21.32
C ASP A 179 5.46 3.33 21.37
N PHE A 180 5.25 2.21 20.65
CA PHE A 180 6.21 1.10 20.64
C PHE A 180 7.53 1.43 19.94
N SER A 181 7.62 2.56 19.24
CA SER A 181 8.77 2.97 18.43
C SER A 181 9.49 4.21 18.96
N HIS A 182 9.06 4.76 20.10
CA HIS A 182 9.57 6.04 20.64
C HIS A 182 11.06 6.04 20.96
N ASP A 183 11.64 4.90 21.32
CA ASP A 183 13.07 4.79 21.63
C ASP A 183 13.97 4.74 20.37
N LEU A 184 13.37 4.78 19.17
CA LEU A 184 14.08 4.72 17.90
C LEU A 184 14.27 6.13 17.31
N PRO A 185 15.37 6.38 16.57
CA PRO A 185 15.73 7.73 16.11
C PRO A 185 14.89 8.23 14.91
N HIS A 186 13.74 7.62 14.63
CA HIS A 186 12.95 7.90 13.44
C HIS A 186 12.34 9.29 13.45
N ARG A 187 11.94 9.77 14.63
CA ARG A 187 11.38 11.10 14.83
C ARG A 187 12.39 12.19 14.48
N GLU A 188 13.60 12.09 15.02
CA GLU A 188 14.70 13.01 14.73
C GLU A 188 15.07 12.98 13.25
N GLU A 189 15.07 11.79 12.65
CA GLU A 189 15.41 11.59 11.26
C GLU A 189 14.35 12.13 10.28
N ALA A 190 13.06 12.02 10.61
CA ALA A 190 11.98 12.67 9.87
C ALA A 190 12.09 14.19 9.95
N CYS A 191 12.34 14.72 11.16
CA CYS A 191 12.53 16.15 11.39
C CYS A 191 13.71 16.70 10.57
N SER A 192 14.87 16.05 10.63
CA SER A 192 16.06 16.45 9.87
C SER A 192 15.83 16.42 8.35
N GLN A 193 15.08 15.43 7.84
CA GLN A 193 14.71 15.40 6.42
C GLN A 193 13.80 16.58 6.04
N CYS A 194 12.82 16.92 6.86
CA CYS A 194 11.98 18.10 6.64
C CYS A 194 12.79 19.39 6.61
N GLU A 195 13.68 19.59 7.60
CA GLU A 195 14.57 20.75 7.67
C GLU A 195 15.43 20.88 6.40
N SER A 196 16.06 19.77 5.97
CA SER A 196 16.90 19.77 4.76
C SER A 196 16.15 20.12 3.48
N ARG A 197 14.83 19.87 3.44
CA ARG A 197 13.95 20.12 2.30
C ARG A 197 13.16 21.43 2.42
N GLY A 198 13.31 22.16 3.53
CA GLY A 198 12.53 23.36 3.81
C GLY A 198 11.05 23.09 4.07
N TRP A 199 10.69 21.87 4.51
CA TRP A 199 9.32 21.48 4.81
C TRP A 199 8.97 21.75 6.27
N GLN A 200 7.70 22.08 6.53
CA GLN A 200 7.16 22.10 7.88
C GLN A 200 7.11 20.68 8.44
N TYR A 201 7.58 20.47 9.66
CA TYR A 201 7.52 19.18 10.33
C TYR A 201 6.29 19.11 11.25
N GLN A 202 5.55 18.02 11.17
CA GLN A 202 4.40 17.74 12.02
C GLN A 202 4.40 16.27 12.46
N GLU A 203 3.84 16.01 13.64
CA GLU A 203 3.56 14.67 14.13
C GLU A 203 2.07 14.42 14.19
N VAL A 204 1.67 13.19 13.89
CA VAL A 204 0.32 12.68 14.09
C VAL A 204 0.41 11.35 14.80
N LYS A 205 -0.49 11.10 15.75
CA LYS A 205 -0.52 9.81 16.44
C LYS A 205 -1.00 8.71 15.50
N GLY A 206 -0.22 7.66 15.29
CA GLY A 206 -0.68 6.49 14.55
C GLY A 206 -1.81 5.76 15.28
N ASP A 207 -2.58 4.97 14.54
CA ASP A 207 -3.60 4.09 15.09
C ASP A 207 -3.48 2.70 14.46
N LEU A 208 -3.23 1.70 15.32
CA LEU A 208 -3.02 0.32 14.92
C LEU A 208 -4.31 -0.48 14.82
N SER A 209 -5.47 0.12 15.09
CA SER A 209 -6.77 -0.57 15.14
C SER A 209 -7.08 -1.37 13.87
N LEU A 210 -6.75 -0.83 12.68
CA LEU A 210 -6.95 -1.54 11.42
C LEU A 210 -5.99 -2.74 11.27
N PHE A 211 -4.71 -2.58 11.60
CA PHE A 211 -3.75 -3.70 11.63
C PHE A 211 -4.16 -4.78 12.63
N GLN A 212 -4.63 -4.38 13.81
CA GLN A 212 -5.03 -5.32 14.88
C GLN A 212 -6.25 -6.13 14.45
N ARG A 213 -7.31 -5.49 13.95
CA ARG A 213 -8.50 -6.19 13.42
C ARG A 213 -8.16 -7.14 12.28
N TRP A 214 -7.32 -6.68 11.35
CA TRP A 214 -6.84 -7.48 10.23
C TRP A 214 -6.14 -8.78 10.67
N LEU A 215 -5.29 -8.70 11.70
CA LEU A 215 -4.56 -9.87 12.20
C LEU A 215 -5.41 -10.75 13.13
N ASP A 216 -6.36 -10.16 13.86
CA ASP A 216 -7.22 -10.88 14.79
C ASP A 216 -8.33 -11.68 14.09
N GLY A 217 -8.57 -11.43 12.81
CA GLY A 217 -9.64 -12.08 12.06
C GLY A 217 -10.98 -11.34 12.13
N ASP A 218 -10.98 -10.11 12.63
CA ASP A 218 -12.16 -9.24 12.65
C ASP A 218 -12.20 -8.44 11.34
N TRP A 219 -12.87 -9.00 10.34
CA TRP A 219 -12.86 -8.49 8.97
C TRP A 219 -14.23 -7.96 8.53
N PRO A 220 -14.73 -6.84 9.10
CA PRO A 220 -15.96 -6.23 8.62
C PRO A 220 -15.81 -5.74 7.17
N ASP A 221 -16.85 -5.94 6.36
CA ASP A 221 -16.83 -5.65 4.92
C ASP A 221 -16.53 -4.18 4.57
N GLU A 222 -16.81 -3.26 5.50
CA GLU A 222 -16.54 -1.82 5.36
C GLU A 222 -15.04 -1.51 5.29
N ASP A 223 -14.21 -2.29 6.00
CA ASP A 223 -12.78 -2.07 6.11
C ASP A 223 -11.97 -3.09 5.31
N PHE A 224 -12.56 -4.25 4.97
CA PHE A 224 -11.86 -5.36 4.34
C PHE A 224 -12.61 -5.89 3.11
N LEU A 225 -11.83 -6.23 2.09
CA LEU A 225 -12.28 -7.00 0.94
C LEU A 225 -11.96 -8.48 1.18
N HIS A 226 -13.00 -9.30 1.18
CA HIS A 226 -12.90 -10.76 1.12
C HIS A 226 -12.86 -11.20 -0.34
N VAL A 227 -11.77 -11.85 -0.75
CA VAL A 227 -11.60 -12.36 -2.12
C VAL A 227 -11.69 -13.87 -2.08
N PRO A 228 -12.77 -14.48 -2.61
CA PRO A 228 -12.88 -15.92 -2.67
C PRO A 228 -11.73 -16.53 -3.50
N ALA A 229 -11.40 -17.78 -3.21
CA ALA A 229 -10.40 -18.53 -3.95
C ALA A 229 -10.65 -18.48 -5.47
N GLY A 230 -9.58 -18.30 -6.25
CA GLY A 230 -9.61 -18.20 -7.71
C GLY A 230 -10.24 -16.90 -8.27
N ARG A 231 -10.62 -15.94 -7.42
CA ARG A 231 -11.18 -14.65 -7.83
C ARG A 231 -10.11 -13.57 -7.90
N GLU A 232 -10.41 -12.52 -8.66
CA GLU A 232 -9.48 -11.44 -8.96
C GLU A 232 -9.92 -10.12 -8.32
N VAL A 233 -8.96 -9.28 -7.95
CA VAL A 233 -9.15 -7.95 -7.37
C VAL A 233 -9.13 -6.88 -8.46
N ARG A 234 -10.05 -5.91 -8.38
CA ARG A 234 -10.11 -4.75 -9.26
C ARG A 234 -10.33 -3.45 -8.47
N PRO A 235 -9.81 -2.30 -8.93
CA PRO A 235 -10.19 -1.00 -8.37
C PRO A 235 -11.68 -0.76 -8.57
N SER A 236 -12.39 -0.24 -7.56
CA SER A 236 -13.82 0.10 -7.66
C SER A 236 -14.07 1.53 -8.16
N TYR A 237 -13.08 2.42 -8.00
CA TYR A 237 -13.20 3.87 -8.31
C TYR A 237 -14.31 4.59 -7.52
N ASP A 238 -14.68 4.04 -6.37
CA ASP A 238 -15.62 4.60 -5.40
C ASP A 238 -15.03 4.51 -3.97
N GLU A 239 -15.84 4.83 -2.96
CA GLU A 239 -15.44 4.78 -1.54
C GLU A 239 -14.96 3.38 -1.10
N GLY A 240 -15.38 2.31 -1.79
CA GLY A 240 -14.97 0.93 -1.51
C GLY A 240 -13.52 0.60 -1.89
N VAL A 241 -12.84 1.46 -2.65
CA VAL A 241 -11.46 1.35 -3.18
C VAL A 241 -11.23 0.18 -4.14
N ILE A 242 -11.55 -1.04 -3.71
CA ILE A 242 -11.30 -2.31 -4.40
C ILE A 242 -12.52 -3.22 -4.32
N HIS A 243 -12.72 -4.07 -5.31
CA HIS A 243 -13.80 -5.06 -5.34
C HIS A 243 -13.32 -6.36 -5.99
N VAL A 244 -14.12 -7.43 -5.82
CA VAL A 244 -13.91 -8.69 -6.54
C VAL A 244 -14.43 -8.55 -7.96
N ALA A 245 -13.61 -8.89 -8.95
CA ALA A 245 -13.99 -8.89 -10.36
C ALA A 245 -15.26 -9.73 -10.59
N PRO A 246 -16.13 -9.38 -11.56
CA PRO A 246 -17.29 -10.17 -11.94
C PRO A 246 -16.90 -11.63 -12.27
N ALA A 247 -17.81 -12.56 -12.07
CA ALA A 247 -17.55 -13.94 -12.51
C ALA A 247 -17.39 -13.93 -14.04
N PRO A 248 -16.50 -14.77 -14.62
CA PRO A 248 -16.51 -14.98 -16.06
C PRO A 248 -17.93 -15.34 -16.50
N GLU A 249 -18.47 -14.66 -17.51
CA GLU A 249 -19.73 -15.09 -18.13
C GLU A 249 -19.54 -16.51 -18.67
N ALA A 250 -20.45 -17.40 -18.30
CA ALA A 250 -20.40 -18.83 -18.62
C ALA A 250 -20.72 -19.11 -20.11
#